data_AF-A0A1H8TII9-F1
#
_entry.id   AF-A0A1H8TII9-F1
#
_cell.length_a   1.000
_cell.length_b   1.000
_cell.length_c   1.000
_cell.angle_alpha   90.00
_cell.angle_beta   90.00
_cell.angle_gamma   90.00
#
_symmetry.space_group_name_H-M   'P 1'
#
loop_
_entity.id
_entity.type
_entity.pdbx_description
1 polymer ?
#
loop_
_entity_poly.entity_id
_entity_poly.type
_entity_poly.pdbx_seq_one_letter_code
_entity_poly.pdbx_strand_id
1 'polypeptide(L)' 'MIKVERGRPTPEELAAVVALVQARAAAAQPPADGPVRRRVWADPARNVPRPVPAPGAGAWRTSAWPA' A
#
# COMPACT_ATOMS: atom_id res chain seq x y z
N MET A 1 15.88 -1.56 4.26
CA MET A 1 17.10 -2.35 4.54
C MET A 1 16.69 -3.82 4.61
N ILE A 2 17.30 -4.70 3.81
CA ILE A 2 16.97 -6.15 3.79
C ILE A 2 17.93 -6.86 4.77
N LYS A 3 17.40 -7.74 5.62
CA LYS A 3 18.18 -8.52 6.59
C LYS A 3 17.81 -10.00 6.53
N VAL A 4 18.81 -10.86 6.68
CA VAL A 4 18.63 -12.31 6.84
C VAL A 4 18.39 -12.60 8.32
N GLU A 5 17.21 -13.12 8.66
CA GLU A 5 16.87 -13.45 10.05
C GLU A 5 17.29 -14.88 10.44
N ARG A 6 17.39 -15.81 9.49
CA ARG A 6 17.79 -17.20 9.71
C ARG A 6 18.59 -17.76 8.52
N GLY A 7 19.58 -18.61 8.81
CA GLY A 7 20.43 -19.28 7.83
C GLY A 7 21.72 -18.52 7.47
N ARG A 8 22.59 -19.16 6.69
CA ARG A 8 23.81 -18.58 6.09
C ARG A 8 23.76 -18.77 4.58
N PRO A 9 23.03 -17.91 3.84
CA PRO A 9 23.02 -17.99 2.38
C PRO A 9 24.39 -17.64 1.81
N THR A 10 24.72 -18.19 0.65
CA THR A 10 25.92 -17.76 -0.05
C THR A 10 25.73 -16.33 -0.59
N PRO A 11 26.82 -15.60 -0.87
CA PRO A 11 26.73 -14.27 -1.48
C PRO A 11 25.93 -14.28 -2.79
N GLU A 12 26.05 -15.35 -3.58
CA GLU A 12 25.36 -15.53 -4.87
C GLU A 12 23.85 -15.70 -4.67
N GLU A 13 23.44 -16.50 -3.68
CA GLU A 13 22.02 -16.69 -3.35
C GLU A 13 21.40 -15.38 -2.87
N LEU A 14 22.10 -14.64 -2.01
CA LEU A 14 21.63 -13.33 -1.55
C LEU A 14 21.49 -12.35 -2.71
N ALA A 15 22.46 -12.32 -3.63
CA ALA A 15 22.42 -11.48 -4.82
C ALA A 15 21.22 -11.84 -5.71
N ALA A 16 20.95 -13.13 -5.92
CA ALA A 16 19.80 -13.59 -6.70
C ALA A 16 18.46 -13.14 -6.09
N VAL A 17 18.31 -13.26 -4.77
CA VAL A 17 17.10 -12.82 -4.06
C VAL A 17 16.92 -11.31 -4.16
N VAL A 18 17.99 -10.54 -3.95
CA VAL A 18 17.93 -9.06 -4.05
C VAL A 18 17.57 -8.64 -5.48
N ALA A 19 18.19 -9.25 -6.50
CA ALA A 19 17.88 -8.98 -7.90
C ALA A 19 16.41 -9.30 -8.24
N LEU A 20 15.88 -10.42 -7.75
CA LEU A 20 14.48 -10.79 -7.94
C LEU A 20 13.52 -9.78 -7.29
N VAL A 21 13.81 -9.35 -6.06
CA VAL A 21 13.01 -8.34 -5.35
C VAL A 21 12.99 -7.01 -6.12
N GLN A 22 14.15 -6.57 -6.62
CA GLN A 22 14.25 -5.35 -7.43
C GLN A 22 13.49 -5.48 -8.75
N ALA A 23 13.62 -6.60 -9.47
CA ALA A 23 12.89 -6.85 -10.71
C ALA A 23 11.37 -6.83 -10.49
N ARG A 24 10.89 -7.45 -9.40
CA ARG A 24 9.47 -7.40 -9.01
C ARG A 24 9.00 -6.00 -8.65
N ALA A 25 9.84 -5.19 -8.00
CA ALA A 25 9.50 -3.81 -7.68
C ALA A 25 9.38 -2.95 -8.94
N ALA A 26 10.32 -3.08 -9.88
CA ALA A 26 10.28 -2.40 -11.16
C ALA A 26 9.03 -2.78 -11.98
N ALA A 27 8.69 -4.08 -12.03
CA ALA A 27 7.50 -4.56 -12.73
C ALA A 27 6.18 -4.11 -12.07
N ALA A 28 6.20 -3.78 -10.78
CA ALA A 28 5.02 -3.34 -10.04
C ALA A 28 4.78 -1.82 -10.13
N GLN A 29 5.62 -1.08 -10.82
CA GLN A 29 5.44 0.36 -11.01
C GLN A 29 4.22 0.60 -11.92
N PRO A 30 3.18 1.30 -11.45
CA PRO A 30 2.03 1.58 -12.29
C PRO A 30 2.43 2.52 -13.44
N PRO A 31 1.76 2.43 -14.61
CA PRO A 31 1.89 3.45 -15.65
C PRO A 31 1.49 4.82 -15.07
N ALA A 32 2.13 5.89 -15.57
CA ALA A 32 1.97 7.25 -15.06
C ALA A 32 0.50 7.73 -15.08
N ASP A 33 -0.33 7.16 -15.96
CA ASP A 33 -1.71 7.55 -16.14
C ASP A 33 -2.65 6.32 -16.06
N GLY A 34 -3.22 6.11 -14.88
CA GLY A 34 -4.27 5.11 -14.66
C GLY A 34 -4.68 5.02 -13.19
N PRO A 35 -5.93 4.65 -12.88
CA PRO A 35 -6.34 4.46 -11.49
C PRO A 35 -5.48 3.35 -10.87
N VAL A 36 -4.70 3.71 -9.84
CA VAL A 36 -3.86 2.77 -9.11
C VAL A 36 -4.77 1.69 -8.51
N ARG A 37 -4.70 0.47 -9.04
CA ARG A 37 -5.42 -0.68 -8.48
C ARG A 37 -4.90 -0.89 -7.06
N ARG A 38 -5.70 -0.50 -6.06
CA ARG A 38 -5.33 -0.67 -4.65
C ARG A 38 -5.01 -2.13 -4.40
N ARG A 39 -3.84 -2.38 -3.80
CA ARG A 39 -3.47 -3.73 -3.36
C ARG A 39 -4.52 -4.17 -2.34
N VAL A 40 -5.16 -5.30 -2.57
CA VAL A 40 -6.28 -5.83 -1.75
C VAL A 40 -5.95 -5.97 -0.26
N TRP A 41 -4.65 -6.10 0.06
CA TRP A 41 -4.11 -6.21 1.41
C TRP A 41 -3.75 -4.86 2.05
N ALA A 42 -3.58 -3.80 1.27
CA ALA A 42 -3.22 -2.46 1.73
C ALA A 42 -4.39 -1.48 1.65
N ASP A 43 -5.63 -1.95 1.48
CA ASP A 43 -6.80 -1.10 1.40
C ASP A 43 -7.12 -0.49 2.78
N PRO A 44 -7.01 0.85 2.97
CA PRO A 44 -7.28 1.49 4.25
C PRO A 44 -8.68 1.21 4.78
N ALA A 45 -9.65 0.93 3.91
CA ALA A 45 -11.01 0.57 4.31
C ALA A 45 -11.05 -0.70 5.19
N ARG A 46 -10.06 -1.59 5.08
CA ARG A 46 -9.95 -2.79 5.92
C ARG A 46 -9.40 -2.52 7.32
N ASN A 47 -8.78 -1.36 7.52
CA ASN A 47 -8.29 -0.91 8.84
C ASN A 47 -9.36 -0.15 9.62
N VAL A 48 -10.50 0.17 9.00
CA VAL A 48 -11.61 0.83 9.68
C VAL A 48 -12.53 -0.24 10.29
N PRO A 49 -12.71 -0.27 11.62
CA PRO A 49 -13.50 -1.31 12.30
C PRO A 49 -14.97 -1.39 11.87
N ARG A 50 -15.50 -0.31 11.27
CA ARG A 50 -16.85 -0.22 10.75
C ARG A 50 -16.89 0.72 9.54
N PRO A 51 -17.59 0.37 8.45
CA PRO A 51 -17.78 1.31 7.34
C PRO A 51 -18.33 2.63 7.86
N VAL A 52 -17.73 3.75 7.46
CA VAL A 52 -18.28 5.08 7.75
C VAL A 52 -19.55 5.24 6.91
N PRO A 53 -20.70 5.58 7.51
CA PRO A 53 -21.92 5.85 6.76
C PRO A 53 -21.68 6.93 5.71
N ALA A 54 -22.25 6.78 4.51
CA ALA A 54 -22.20 7.82 3.51
C ALA A 54 -22.88 9.10 4.06
N PRO A 55 -22.29 10.29 3.86
CA PRO A 55 -22.91 11.53 4.29
C PRO A 55 -24.27 11.71 3.62
N GLY A 56 -25.31 11.92 4.43
CA GLY A 56 -26.66 12.22 3.95
C GLY A 56 -26.79 13.64 3.40
N ALA A 57 -27.95 13.96 2.82
CA ALA A 57 -28.24 15.29 2.30
C ALA A 57 -28.07 16.36 3.40
N GLY A 58 -27.14 17.30 3.20
CA GLY A 58 -26.86 18.37 4.16
C GLY A 58 -25.79 18.07 5.23
N ALA A 59 -25.16 16.89 5.22
CA ALA A 59 -24.14 16.50 6.22
C ALA A 59 -22.96 17.49 6.36
N TRP A 60 -22.67 18.28 5.32
CA TRP A 60 -21.58 19.26 5.30
C TRP A 60 -22.00 20.69 5.66
N ARG A 61 -23.32 20.97 5.77
CA ARG A 61 -23.78 22.35 6.07
C ARG A 61 -23.45 22.78 7.49
N THR A 62 -23.15 21.85 8.39
CA THR A 62 -22.77 22.11 9.79
C THR A 62 -21.29 21.89 10.07
N SER A 63 -20.45 21.64 9.05
CA SER A 63 -19.01 21.39 9.27
C SER A 63 -18.19 22.68 9.42
N ALA A 64 -18.73 23.82 9.00
CA ALA A 64 -18.13 25.12 9.28
C ALA A 64 -18.68 25.64 10.61
N TRP A 65 -17.85 25.65 11.64
CA TRP A 65 -18.15 26.33 12.89
C TRP A 65 -18.17 27.85 12.60
N PRO A 66 -19.24 28.60 12.92
CA PRO A 66 -19.20 30.05 12.81
C PRO A 66 -18.30 30.59 13.92
N ALA A 67 -17.28 31.36 13.54
CA ALA A 67 -16.42 32.10 14.46
C ALA A 67 -17.20 33.19 15.21
#